data_AF-A0A754E5A2-F1
#
_entry.id   AF-A0A754E5A2-F1
#
_cell.length_a   1.000
_cell.length_b   1.000
_cell.length_c   1.000
_cell.angle_alpha   90.00
_cell.angle_beta   90.00
_cell.angle_gamma   90.00
#
_symmetry.space_group_name_H-M   'P 1'
#
loop_
_entity.id
_entity.type
_entity.pdbx_description
1 polymer ?
#
loop_
_entity_poly.entity_id
_entity_poly.type
_entity_poly.pdbx_seq_one_letter_code
_entity_poly.pdbx_strand_id
1 'polypeptide(L)' 'MKVGIIKDVEAFINENPDCGLTLPDCRCVFSWVTQALPYLSLFTPGTVRYDLNGLPAGTVTERDNDRVAVTTAMSAVVIL' A
#
# COMPACT_ATOMS: atom_id res chain seq x y z
N MET A 1 -3.67 -2.02 -2.62
CA MET A 1 -3.73 -2.67 -1.28
C MET A 1 -4.83 -2.05 -0.43
N LYS A 2 -5.47 -2.84 0.46
CA LYS A 2 -6.46 -2.39 1.47
C LYS A 2 -5.90 -1.24 2.31
N VAL A 3 -6.75 -0.26 2.65
CA VAL A 3 -6.37 0.82 3.57
C VAL A 3 -6.22 0.24 4.97
N GLY A 4 -5.08 0.50 5.62
CA GLY A 4 -4.79 -0.03 6.96
C GLY A 4 -4.25 -1.46 6.98
N ILE A 5 -3.83 -2.01 5.83
CA ILE A 5 -3.32 -3.39 5.70
C ILE A 5 -2.19 -3.75 6.68
N ILE A 6 -1.42 -2.78 7.16
CA ILE A 6 -0.38 -2.99 8.18
C ILE A 6 -0.93 -3.54 9.50
N LYS A 7 -2.15 -3.16 9.90
CA LYS A 7 -2.78 -3.72 11.12
C LYS A 7 -3.15 -5.19 10.93
N ASP A 8 -3.57 -5.55 9.72
CA ASP A 8 -3.88 -6.94 9.39
C ASP A 8 -2.60 -7.78 9.38
N VAL A 9 -1.48 -7.21 8.92
CA VAL A 9 -0.15 -7.88 8.96
C VAL A 9 0.33 -8.07 10.39
N GLU A 10 0.17 -7.07 11.24
CA GLU A 10 0.51 -7.18 12.66
C GLU A 10 -0.29 -8.29 13.35
N ALA A 11 -1.60 -8.38 13.09
CA ALA A 11 -2.43 -9.48 13.57
C ALA A 11 -1.92 -10.84 13.05
N PHE A 12 -1.64 -10.94 11.74
CA PHE A 12 -1.13 -12.17 11.13
C PHE A 12 0.18 -12.65 11.78
N ILE A 13 1.14 -11.75 12.01
CA ILE A 13 2.42 -12.08 12.65
C ILE A 13 2.20 -12.57 14.09
N ASN A 14 1.32 -11.90 14.84
CA ASN A 14 1.00 -12.30 16.21
C ASN A 14 0.32 -13.67 16.29
N GLU A 15 -0.51 -14.00 15.29
CA GLU A 15 -1.16 -15.30 15.18
C GLU A 15 -0.20 -16.40 14.67
N ASN A 16 0.91 -16.02 14.02
CA ASN A 16 1.86 -16.95 13.37
C ASN A 16 3.31 -16.60 13.77
N PRO A 17 3.75 -16.88 15.01
CA PRO A 17 5.07 -16.48 15.50
C PRO A 17 6.24 -17.10 14.71
N ASP A 18 6.03 -18.24 14.05
CA ASP A 18 7.05 -18.94 13.27
C ASP A 18 7.08 -18.54 11.78
N CYS A 19 6.32 -17.51 11.37
CA CYS A 19 6.25 -17.09 9.96
C CYS A 19 7.53 -16.43 9.43
N GLY A 20 8.50 -16.13 10.30
CA GLY A 20 9.78 -15.51 9.94
C GLY A 20 9.67 -14.05 9.48
N LEU A 21 8.50 -13.41 9.67
CA LEU A 21 8.27 -12.01 9.35
C LEU A 21 8.28 -11.16 10.63
N THR A 22 8.86 -9.97 10.53
CA THR A 22 8.76 -8.95 11.57
C THR A 22 7.94 -7.76 11.08
N LEU A 23 7.17 -7.13 11.99
CA LEU A 23 6.38 -5.94 11.65
C LEU A 23 7.25 -4.79 11.08
N PRO A 24 8.46 -4.50 11.62
CA PRO A 24 9.37 -3.52 11.02
C PRO A 24 9.76 -3.84 9.58
N ASP A 25 10.12 -5.09 9.27
CA ASP A 25 10.51 -5.49 7.92
C ASP A 25 9.35 -5.32 6.94
N CYS A 26 8.15 -5.76 7.35
CA CYS A 26 6.94 -5.55 6.55
C CYS A 26 6.70 -4.07 6.29
N ARG A 27 6.78 -3.21 7.31
CA ARG A 27 6.61 -1.75 7.15
C ARG A 27 7.62 -1.16 6.17
N CYS A 28 8.88 -1.60 6.21
CA CYS A 28 9.92 -1.18 5.29
C CYS A 28 9.55 -1.55 3.84
N VAL A 29 9.19 -2.81 3.59
CA VAL A 29 8.82 -3.30 2.26
C VAL A 29 7.56 -2.60 1.73
N PHE A 30 6.52 -2.47 2.56
CA PHE A 30 5.30 -1.75 2.16
C PHE A 30 5.59 -0.30 1.82
N SER A 31 6.44 0.39 2.60
CA SER A 31 6.86 1.75 2.27
C SER A 31 7.55 1.81 0.90
N TRP A 32 8.47 0.89 0.62
CA TRP A 32 9.17 0.86 -0.66
C TRP A 32 8.22 0.58 -1.84
N VAL A 33 7.37 -0.44 -1.73
CA VAL A 33 6.40 -0.80 -2.78
C VAL A 33 5.39 0.33 -3.02
N THR A 34 4.87 0.95 -1.96
CA THR A 34 3.83 1.99 -2.08
C THR A 34 4.35 3.31 -2.67
N GLN A 35 5.66 3.52 -2.68
CA GLN A 35 6.30 4.70 -3.27
C GLN A 35 6.73 4.46 -4.72
N ALA A 36 6.73 3.21 -5.20
CA ALA A 36 7.15 2.90 -6.56
C ALA A 36 6.12 3.36 -7.60
N LEU A 37 6.58 3.96 -8.71
CA LEU A 37 5.72 4.45 -9.80
C LEU A 37 4.71 3.41 -10.32
N PRO A 38 5.07 2.12 -10.51
CA PRO A 38 4.10 1.12 -10.92
C PRO A 38 2.93 0.98 -9.95
N TYR A 39 3.19 1.07 -8.64
CA TYR A 39 2.13 1.01 -7.64
C TYR A 39 1.26 2.28 -7.68
N LEU A 40 1.88 3.46 -7.79
CA LEU A 40 1.16 4.73 -7.86
C LEU A 40 0.26 4.82 -9.11
N SER A 41 0.67 4.25 -10.25
CA SER A 41 -0.16 4.23 -11.47
C SER A 41 -1.47 3.45 -11.35
N LEU A 42 -1.62 2.62 -10.30
CA LEU A 42 -2.83 1.85 -10.05
C LEU A 42 -3.92 2.65 -9.30
N PHE A 43 -3.65 3.90 -8.89
CA PHE A 43 -4.59 4.72 -8.13
C PHE A 43 -5.65 5.42 -9.01
N THR A 44 -6.26 4.66 -9.92
CA THR A 44 -7.44 5.13 -10.66
C THR A 44 -8.70 4.93 -9.81
N PRO A 45 -9.58 5.95 -9.64
CA PRO A 45 -10.84 5.79 -8.91
C PRO A 45 -11.64 4.58 -9.38
N GLY A 46 -12.22 3.84 -8.44
CA GLY A 46 -12.94 2.59 -8.71
C GLY A 46 -12.06 1.34 -8.76
N THR A 47 -10.73 1.48 -8.80
CA THR A 47 -9.81 0.32 -8.73
C THR A 47 -9.99 -0.42 -7.41
N VAL A 48 -10.16 -1.74 -7.48
CA VAL A 48 -10.36 -2.59 -6.30
C VAL A 48 -9.07 -2.69 -5.48
N ARG A 49 -9.21 -2.52 -4.17
CA ARG A 49 -8.16 -2.81 -3.20
C ARG A 49 -8.37 -4.22 -2.67
N TYR A 50 -7.27 -4.92 -2.40
CA TYR A 50 -7.29 -6.29 -1.88
C TYR A 50 -6.64 -6.37 -0.50
N ASP A 51 -7.15 -7.25 0.35
CA ASP A 51 -6.57 -7.61 1.65
C ASP A 51 -5.46 -8.67 1.53
N LEU A 52 -4.97 -9.18 2.66
CA LEU A 52 -3.89 -10.18 2.71
C LEU A 52 -4.29 -11.54 2.12
N ASN A 53 -5.58 -11.85 2.08
CA ASN A 53 -6.11 -13.10 1.50
C ASN A 53 -6.44 -12.95 0.02
N GLY A 54 -6.20 -11.77 -0.57
CA GLY A 54 -6.56 -11.47 -1.95
C GLY A 54 -8.06 -11.20 -2.14
N LEU A 55 -8.81 -10.93 -1.07
CA LEU A 55 -10.23 -10.61 -1.16
C LEU A 55 -10.45 -9.10 -1.36
N PRO A 56 -11.50 -8.70 -2.11
CA PRO A 56 -11.84 -7.29 -2.28
C PRO A 56 -12.11 -6.60 -0.94
N ALA A 57 -11.44 -5.47 -0.71
CA ALA A 57 -11.47 -4.71 0.53
C ALA A 57 -11.52 -3.19 0.27
N GLY A 58 -12.57 -2.79 -0.45
CA GLY A 58 -12.83 -1.40 -0.85
C GLY A 58 -12.23 -1.02 -2.20
N THR A 59 -12.37 0.24 -2.58
CA THR A 59 -11.88 0.78 -3.85
C THR A 59 -11.07 2.06 -3.64
N VAL A 60 -10.30 2.44 -4.65
CA VAL A 60 -9.64 3.75 -4.71
C VAL A 60 -10.73 4.82 -4.88
N THR A 61 -10.71 5.83 -4.02
CA THR A 61 -11.63 6.97 -4.09
C THR A 61 -11.00 8.15 -4.83
N GLU A 62 -11.79 9.14 -5.25
CA GLU A 62 -11.25 10.37 -5.86
C GLU A 62 -10.24 11.08 -4.94
N ARG A 63 -10.51 11.12 -3.64
CA ARG A 63 -9.60 11.67 -2.63
C ARG A 63 -8.26 10.94 -2.53
N ASP A 64 -8.21 9.65 -2.88
CA ASP A 64 -6.96 8.90 -2.91
C ASP A 64 -6.13 9.27 -4.14
N ASN A 65 -6.79 9.53 -5.27
CA ASN A 65 -6.13 9.93 -6.52
C ASN A 65 -5.45 11.30 -6.39
N ASP A 66 -6.12 12.27 -5.74
CA ASP A 66 -5.53 13.59 -5.48
C ASP A 66 -4.23 13.51 -4.67
N ARG A 67 -4.16 12.60 -3.70
CA ARG A 67 -2.95 12.40 -2.86
C ARG A 67 -1.81 11.77 -3.64
N VAL A 68 -2.11 10.90 -4.62
CA VAL A 68 -1.11 10.32 -5.51
C VAL A 68 -0.60 11.33 -6.53
N ALA A 69 -1.45 12.21 -7.04
CA ALA A 69 -1.03 13.28 -7.94
C ALA A 69 0.04 14.18 -7.27
N VAL A 70 -0.16 14.54 -6.01
CA VAL A 70 0.83 15.32 -5.22
C VAL A 70 2.16 14.56 -5.05
N THR A 71 2.08 13.26 -4.74
CA THR A 71 3.28 12.43 -4.50
C THR A 71 4.08 12.17 -5.78
N THR A 72 3.38 11.95 -6.89
CA THR A 72 4.01 11.75 -8.22
C THR A 72 4.62 13.04 -8.73
N ALA A 73 3.95 14.19 -8.53
CA ALA A 73 4.51 15.50 -8.88
C ALA A 73 5.79 15.81 -8.09
N MET A 74 5.83 15.52 -6.79
CA MET A 74 7.05 15.66 -5.99
C MET A 74 8.18 14.73 -6.44
N SER A 75 7.85 13.50 -6.83
CA SER A 75 8.85 12.53 -7.33
C SER A 75 9.41 12.93 -8.70
N ALA A 76 8.59 13.54 -9.57
CA ALA A 76 9.02 14.04 -10.88
C ALA A 76 9.92 15.29 -10.76
N VAL A 77 9.71 16.14 -9.76
CA VAL A 77 10.55 17.34 -9.50
C VAL A 77 11.94 16.98 -8.99
N VAL A 78 12.13 15.81 -8.36
CA VAL A 78 13.45 15.37 -7.86
C VAL A 78 14.31 14.73 -8.98
N ILE A 79 13.73 14.44 -10.14
CA ILE A 79 14.40 13.78 -11.27
C ILE A 79 14.71 14.77 -12.43
N LEU A 80 14.32 16.05 -12.31
CA LEU A 80 14.63 17.15 -13.24
C LEU A 80 15.54 18.19 -12.59
#